data_AF-A0A530QF50-F1
#
_entry.id   AF-A0A530QF50-F1
#
_cell.length_a   1.000
_cell.length_b   1.000
_cell.length_c   1.000
_cell.angle_alpha   90.00
_cell.angle_beta   90.00
_cell.angle_gamma   90.00
#
_symmetry.space_group_name_H-M   'P 1'
#
loop_
_entity.id
_entity.type
_entity.pdbx_description
1 polymer ?
#
loop_
_entity_poly.entity_id
_entity_poly.type
_entity_poly.pdbx_seq_one_letter_code
_entity_poly.pdbx_strand_id
1 'polypeptide(L)'
;EYEELLACARGELFGPGNAQLPYPPMLMFDRITEISETGGAFDKGFIRAEFDIKPDLWFFACHFIGNPIMPGCLGLDAMWQLTGFYLGWLGEPGKG
;
A
#
# COMPACT_ATOMS: atom_id res chain seq x y z
N GLU A 1 0.88 -12.30 1.78
CA GLU A 1 2.14 -12.45 1.00
C GLU A 1 2.20 -11.43 -0.14
N TYR A 2 3.36 -11.10 -0.72
CA TYR A 2 3.47 -10.06 -1.77
C TYR A 2 2.56 -10.33 -2.97
N GLU A 3 2.41 -11.61 -3.35
CA GLU A 3 1.48 -12.01 -4.42
C GLU A 3 0.01 -11.69 -4.13
N GLU A 4 -0.41 -11.64 -2.86
CA GLU A 4 -1.78 -11.22 -2.50
C GLU A 4 -1.98 -9.72 -2.74
N LEU A 5 -0.93 -8.91 -2.53
CA LEU A 5 -0.97 -7.48 -2.86
C LEU A 5 -1.05 -7.28 -4.37
N LEU A 6 -0.31 -8.08 -5.15
CA LEU A 6 -0.39 -8.07 -6.60
C LEU A 6 -1.76 -8.56 -7.10
N ALA A 7 -2.35 -9.57 -6.47
CA ALA A 7 -3.71 -10.02 -6.74
C ALA A 7 -4.73 -8.90 -6.45
N CYS A 8 -4.56 -8.17 -5.35
CA CYS A 8 -5.36 -6.98 -5.07
C CYS A 8 -5.22 -5.92 -6.18
N ALA A 9 -3.99 -5.64 -6.62
CA ALA A 9 -3.75 -4.69 -7.70
C ALA A 9 -4.35 -5.12 -9.05
N ARG A 10 -4.43 -6.44 -9.31
CA ARG A 10 -5.14 -7.01 -10.46
C ARG A 10 -6.67 -7.07 -10.29
N GLY A 11 -7.20 -6.70 -9.12
CA GLY A 11 -8.64 -6.73 -8.82
C GLY A 11 -9.18 -8.13 -8.53
N GLU A 12 -8.30 -9.06 -8.19
CA GLU A 12 -8.63 -10.47 -7.94
C GLU A 12 -8.98 -10.73 -6.46
N LEU A 13 -8.63 -9.82 -5.55
CA LEU A 13 -8.77 -10.03 -4.11
C LEU A 13 -10.16 -9.67 -3.56
N PHE A 14 -10.64 -8.45 -3.81
CA PHE A 14 -11.93 -7.97 -3.27
C PHE A 14 -13.10 -8.10 -4.25
N GLY A 15 -12.85 -8.65 -5.45
CA GLY A 15 -13.85 -8.82 -6.49
C GLY A 15 -14.04 -7.60 -7.40
N PRO A 16 -14.81 -7.77 -8.49
CA PRO A 16 -14.93 -6.76 -9.54
C PRO A 16 -15.65 -5.49 -9.04
N GLY A 17 -15.05 -4.33 -9.31
CA GLY A 17 -15.62 -3.03 -8.95
C GLY A 17 -15.27 -2.54 -7.54
N ASN A 18 -14.53 -3.34 -6.76
CA ASN A 18 -14.08 -3.01 -5.41
C ASN A 18 -12.63 -2.51 -5.41
N ALA A 19 -12.07 -2.33 -4.20
CA ALA A 19 -10.79 -1.68 -4.00
C ALA A 19 -9.67 -2.41 -4.73
N GLN A 20 -8.77 -1.65 -5.34
CA GLN A 20 -7.56 -2.15 -5.99
C GLN A 20 -6.36 -1.35 -5.50
N LEU A 21 -5.28 -2.05 -5.19
CA LEU A 21 -3.99 -1.39 -4.99
C LEU A 21 -3.40 -0.93 -6.32
N PRO A 22 -2.52 0.08 -6.34
CA PRO A 22 -1.68 0.33 -7.50
C PRO A 22 -0.81 -0.88 -7.83
N TYR A 23 -0.52 -1.09 -9.11
CA TYR A 23 0.47 -2.08 -9.54
C TYR A 23 1.89 -1.47 -9.48
N PRO A 24 2.97 -2.27 -9.34
CA PRO A 24 4.32 -1.76 -9.52
C PRO A 24 4.48 -0.98 -10.84
N PRO A 25 5.19 0.17 -10.83
CA PRO A 25 6.08 0.64 -9.78
C PRO A 25 5.43 1.55 -8.72
N MET A 26 4.10 1.69 -8.71
CA MET A 26 3.36 2.58 -7.78
C MET A 26 2.88 1.89 -6.50
N LEU A 27 3.00 0.57 -6.37
CA LEU A 27 2.74 -0.14 -5.12
C LEU A 27 3.82 0.17 -4.09
N MET A 28 3.47 0.82 -2.98
CA MET A 28 4.45 1.42 -2.04
C MET A 28 4.62 0.67 -0.71
N PHE A 29 4.29 -0.62 -0.67
CA PHE A 29 4.61 -1.54 0.43
C PHE A 29 4.68 -2.98 -0.06
N ASP A 30 5.50 -3.79 0.61
CA ASP A 30 5.76 -5.19 0.22
C ASP A 30 4.90 -6.18 1.01
N ARG A 31 4.41 -5.78 2.18
CA ARG A 31 3.60 -6.64 3.05
C ARG A 31 2.78 -5.82 4.05
N ILE A 32 1.62 -6.37 4.39
CA ILE A 32 0.84 -5.96 5.56
C ILE A 32 1.20 -6.96 6.67
N THR A 33 1.78 -6.46 7.77
CA THR A 33 2.22 -7.29 8.89
C THR A 33 1.12 -7.49 9.93
N GLU A 34 0.19 -6.54 10.03
CA GLU A 34 -0.92 -6.60 10.97
C GLU A 34 -2.09 -5.74 10.47
N ILE A 35 -3.31 -6.24 10.63
CA ILE A 35 -4.55 -5.53 10.34
C ILE A 35 -5.61 -5.96 11.35
N SER A 36 -6.36 -5.00 11.90
CA SER A 36 -7.36 -5.26 12.95
C SER A 36 -8.48 -4.24 12.88
N GLU A 37 -9.72 -4.68 13.14
CA GLU A 37 -10.92 -3.83 13.29
C GLU A 37 -10.95 -3.05 14.62
N THR A 38 -10.13 -3.47 15.58
CA THR A 38 -10.07 -2.89 16.95
C THR A 38 -8.65 -2.48 17.33
N GLY A 39 -8.50 -1.66 18.37
CA GLY A 39 -7.21 -1.08 18.76
C GLY A 39 -6.80 0.14 17.93
N GLY A 40 -5.51 0.44 17.91
CA GLY A 40 -4.99 1.70 17.39
C GLY A 40 -5.22 2.87 18.35
N ALA A 41 -4.81 4.08 17.95
CA ALA A 41 -4.86 5.27 18.82
C ALA A 41 -6.28 5.70 19.23
N PHE A 42 -7.30 5.25 18.48
CA PHE A 42 -8.70 5.62 18.69
C PHE A 42 -9.62 4.42 18.96
N ASP A 43 -9.05 3.23 19.14
CA ASP A 43 -9.79 1.96 19.30
C ASP A 43 -10.82 1.68 18.18
N LYS A 44 -10.45 2.03 16.94
CA LYS A 44 -11.28 1.86 15.74
C LYS A 44 -10.57 1.09 14.62
N GLY A 45 -9.57 0.31 15.02
CA GLY A 45 -8.75 -0.49 14.12
C GLY A 45 -7.48 0.20 13.66
N PHE A 46 -6.62 -0.59 13.04
CA PHE A 46 -5.34 -0.15 12.51
C PHE A 46 -4.82 -1.12 11.44
N ILE A 47 -3.85 -0.65 10.67
CA ILE A 47 -3.10 -1.43 9.69
C ILE A 47 -1.60 -1.09 9.80
N ARG A 48 -0.74 -2.10 9.76
CA ARG A 48 0.72 -1.98 9.74
C ARG A 48 1.28 -2.68 8.52
N ALA A 49 2.20 -2.02 7.84
CA ALA A 49 2.83 -2.51 6.63
C ALA A 49 4.31 -2.14 6.61
N GLU A 50 5.07 -2.83 5.76
CA GLU A 50 6.50 -2.63 5.58
C GLU A 50 6.85 -2.48 4.09
N PHE A 51 7.91 -1.71 3.82
CA PHE A 51 8.48 -1.53 2.50
C PHE A 51 10.00 -1.66 2.60
N ASP A 52 10.57 -2.62 1.87
CA ASP A 52 12.00 -2.90 1.90
C ASP A 52 12.75 -1.88 1.05
N ILE A 53 13.56 -1.04 1.69
CA ILE A 53 14.40 -0.06 0.98
C ILE A 53 15.63 -0.75 0.38
N LYS A 54 15.76 -0.67 -0.94
CA LYS A 54 16.91 -1.18 -1.70
C LYS A 54 17.52 -0.05 -2.56
N PRO A 55 18.85 0.00 -2.72
CA PRO A 55 19.50 1.09 -3.47
C PRO A 55 19.07 1.20 -4.94
N ASP A 56 18.53 0.13 -5.51
CA ASP A 56 18.11 0.00 -6.91
C ASP A 56 16.61 0.30 -7.14
N LEU A 57 15.88 0.75 -6.11
CA LEU A 57 14.50 1.20 -6.29
C LEU A 57 14.42 2.35 -7.30
N TRP A 58 13.45 2.26 -8.21
CA TRP A 58 13.37 3.08 -9.43
C TRP A 58 13.46 4.59 -9.18
N PHE A 59 12.88 5.07 -8.07
CA PHE A 59 12.79 6.49 -7.77
C PHE A 59 14.14 7.09 -7.34
N PHE A 60 15.09 6.29 -6.83
CA PHE A 60 16.40 6.81 -6.44
C PHE A 60 17.23 7.28 -7.64
N ALA A 61 17.02 6.68 -8.81
CA ALA A 61 17.72 7.08 -10.04
C ALA A 61 17.28 8.46 -10.56
N CYS A 62 16.07 8.91 -10.22
CA CYS A 62 15.50 10.17 -10.72
C CYS A 62 15.25 11.23 -9.64
N HIS A 63 15.30 10.89 -8.36
CA HIS A 63 14.96 11.78 -7.27
C HIS A 63 16.01 11.73 -6.15
N PHE A 64 17.10 12.49 -6.22
CA PHE A 64 17.58 13.36 -7.30
C PHE A 64 18.89 12.79 -7.87
N ILE A 65 19.28 13.19 -9.08
CA ILE A 65 20.59 12.79 -9.65
C ILE A 65 21.72 13.27 -8.72
N GLY A 66 22.51 12.34 -8.20
CA GLY A 66 23.60 12.61 -7.25
C GLY A 66 23.18 12.84 -5.79
N ASN A 67 21.88 12.76 -5.49
CA ASN A 67 21.34 12.86 -4.13
C ASN A 67 20.08 11.97 -4.01
N PRO A 68 20.25 10.64 -3.98
CA PRO A 68 19.14 9.69 -4.03
C PRO A 68 18.33 9.72 -2.72
N ILE A 69 17.07 10.11 -2.80
CA ILE A 69 16.14 10.24 -1.68
C ILE A 69 14.75 9.77 -2.13
N MET A 70 14.11 8.90 -1.35
CA MET A 70 12.73 8.48 -1.64
C MET A 70 11.80 9.72 -1.68
N PRO A 71 11.00 9.90 -2.74
CA PRO A 71 10.01 10.98 -2.77
C PRO A 71 9.03 10.87 -1.60
N GLY A 72 8.95 11.90 -0.76
CA GLY A 72 8.05 11.88 0.41
C GLY A 72 6.58 11.69 0.04
N CYS A 73 6.18 12.12 -1.16
CA CYS A 73 4.83 11.89 -1.68
C CYS A 73 4.49 10.41 -1.90
N LEU A 74 5.48 9.54 -2.17
CA LEU A 74 5.24 8.10 -2.30
C LEU A 74 4.99 7.44 -0.93
N GLY A 75 5.64 7.93 0.13
CA GLY A 75 5.31 7.52 1.50
C GLY A 75 3.92 7.98 1.94
N LEU A 76 3.50 9.18 1.50
CA LEU A 76 2.13 9.64 1.69
C LEU A 76 1.12 8.77 0.93
N ASP A 77 1.44 8.42 -0.32
CA ASP A 77 0.58 7.54 -1.13
C ASP A 77 0.45 6.15 -0.51
N ALA A 78 1.52 5.59 0.08
CA ALA A 78 1.44 4.33 0.82
C ALA A 78 0.38 4.38 1.93
N MET A 79 0.26 5.50 2.66
CA MET A 79 -0.79 5.66 3.68
C MET A 79 -2.21 5.70 3.08
N TRP A 80 -2.38 6.33 1.91
CA TRP A 80 -3.66 6.30 1.20
C TRP A 80 -4.00 4.92 0.65
N GLN A 81 -3.03 4.22 0.07
CA GLN A 81 -3.20 2.84 -0.39
C GLN A 81 -3.63 1.92 0.74
N LEU A 82 -3.00 2.02 1.92
CA LEU A 82 -3.37 1.23 3.11
C LEU A 82 -4.77 1.59 3.63
N THR A 83 -5.16 2.86 3.57
CA THR A 83 -6.51 3.29 3.96
C THR A 83 -7.56 2.70 3.04
N GLY A 84 -7.35 2.76 1.72
CA GLY A 84 -8.26 2.16 0.74
C GLY A 84 -8.31 0.64 0.83
N PHE A 85 -7.15 -0.01 1.05
CA PHE A 85 -7.07 -1.44 1.29
C PHE A 85 -7.86 -1.85 2.54
N TYR A 86 -7.75 -1.08 3.62
CA TYR A 86 -8.48 -1.34 4.87
C TYR A 86 -9.99 -1.33 4.65
N LEU A 87 -10.52 -0.39 3.86
CA LEU A 87 -11.95 -0.35 3.50
C LEU A 87 -12.36 -1.59 2.68
N GLY A 88 -11.56 -1.97 1.68
CA GLY A 88 -11.80 -3.19 0.90
C GLY A 88 -11.75 -4.45 1.78
N TRP A 89 -10.84 -4.49 2.75
CA TRP A 89 -10.70 -5.58 3.71
C TRP A 89 -11.89 -5.68 4.68
N LEU A 90 -12.50 -4.56 5.08
CA LEU A 90 -13.75 -4.53 5.83
C LEU A 90 -14.97 -5.01 5.01
N GLY A 91 -14.81 -5.20 3.70
CA GLY A 91 -15.90 -5.57 2.80
C GLY A 91 -16.74 -4.39 2.30
N GLU A 92 -16.25 -3.15 2.47
CA GLU A 92 -16.92 -1.97 1.96
C GLU A 92 -16.81 -1.89 0.42
N PRO A 93 -17.90 -1.56 -0.29
CA PRO A 93 -17.87 -1.43 -1.74
C PRO A 93 -17.18 -0.13 -2.18
N GLY A 94 -16.57 -0.15 -3.37
CA GLY A 94 -15.94 1.02 -3.98
C GLY A 94 -14.51 0.75 -4.43
N LYS A 95 -13.98 1.60 -5.31
CA LYS A 95 -12.69 1.35 -6.00
C LYS A 95 -11.46 1.84 -5.23
N GLY A 96 -11.65 2.35 -4.01
CA GLY A 96 -10.68 3.22 -3.34
C GLY A 96 -11.05 4.69 -3.54
#